data_AF-A0A9Q0U1X9-F1
#
_entry.id   AF-A0A9Q0U1X9-F1
#
_cell.length_a   1.000
_cell.length_b   1.000
_cell.length_c   1.000
_cell.angle_alpha   90.00
_cell.angle_beta   90.00
_cell.angle_gamma   90.00
#
_symmetry.space_group_name_H-M   'P 1'
#
loop_
_entity.id
_entity.type
_entity.pdbx_description
1 polymer ?
#
loop_
_entity_poly.entity_id
_entity_poly.type
_entity_poly.pdbx_seq_one_letter_code
_entity_poly.pdbx_strand_id
1 'polypeptide(L)'
;MNATLILPVLKQDQIWKDQTKFEDIFDVDHFIDYLKYDVRIVRDIPEWFTDKSELFTSIRRTVKNIPKYAPAQFYVDNVLPRIKEKKIMALKPFVDRLGYDNVPSEINRLRCRVNYHALKFLPEIEEMSDLLVSRMRNRTGVSNPYMALHLRFEKGMVGLSFCDFVGTRDEKARMAEYRKKEWPRRYKNGSHLWQLALQKRKEGRCPLEPGEVAVILRAMGYPKETQIYVASGQVYGGQNRMAPLKNMFPSLVTKEELATKEELDGFRKHVTSLAALDFLVCLKSDVFVMTHGGQLC
;
A
#
# COMPACT_ATOMS: atom_id res chain seq x y z
N MET A 1 27.20 -9.65 -5.31
CA MET A 1 27.02 -10.22 -3.94
C MET A 1 27.04 -11.74 -3.91
N ASN A 2 26.61 -12.46 -4.96
CA ASN A 2 26.48 -13.93 -4.96
C ASN A 2 25.73 -14.47 -3.74
N ALA A 3 24.53 -13.93 -3.53
CA ALA A 3 23.64 -14.28 -2.44
C ALA A 3 22.34 -14.87 -2.99
N THR A 4 21.66 -15.69 -2.19
CA THR A 4 20.35 -16.25 -2.52
C THR A 4 19.28 -15.44 -1.79
N LEU A 5 18.23 -15.05 -2.51
CA LEU A 5 17.04 -14.42 -1.93
C LEU A 5 16.12 -15.52 -1.39
N ILE A 6 15.74 -15.43 -0.12
CA ILE A 6 14.63 -16.19 0.44
C ILE A 6 13.38 -15.33 0.30
N LEU A 7 12.24 -15.90 -0.10
CA LEU A 7 11.02 -15.11 -0.27
C LEU A 7 10.72 -14.27 0.97
N PRO A 8 10.34 -12.99 0.78
CA PRO A 8 10.16 -12.07 1.89
C PRO A 8 8.93 -12.47 2.72
N VAL A 9 9.07 -12.35 4.04
CA VAL A 9 7.91 -12.41 4.94
C VAL A 9 7.28 -11.02 4.99
N LEU A 10 6.06 -10.91 4.49
CA LEU A 10 5.29 -9.66 4.57
C LEU A 10 5.03 -9.33 6.04
N LYS A 11 5.36 -8.11 6.45
CA LYS A 11 5.24 -7.71 7.84
C LYS A 11 3.75 -7.54 8.16
N GLN A 12 3.26 -8.32 9.12
CA GLN A 12 1.98 -8.11 9.75
C GLN A 12 1.89 -6.68 10.28
N ASP A 13 1.00 -5.88 9.69
CA ASP A 13 0.69 -4.56 10.22
C ASP A 13 0.02 -4.75 11.58
N GLN A 14 0.46 -4.01 12.61
CA GLN A 14 -0.14 -4.08 13.94
C GLN A 14 -1.61 -3.61 13.94
N ILE A 15 -1.98 -2.80 12.94
CA ILE A 15 -3.32 -2.25 12.78
C ILE A 15 -4.24 -3.25 12.07
N TRP A 16 -3.76 -3.88 10.99
CA TRP A 16 -4.59 -4.77 10.15
C TRP A 16 -4.49 -6.25 10.56
N LYS A 17 -3.51 -6.63 11.39
CA LYS A 17 -3.25 -8.00 11.88
C LYS A 17 -3.19 -9.07 10.78
N ASP A 18 -2.88 -8.65 9.55
CA ASP A 18 -2.90 -9.54 8.39
C ASP A 18 -1.72 -10.54 8.42
N GLN A 19 -2.03 -11.83 8.30
CA GLN A 19 -1.05 -12.93 8.25
C GLN A 19 -0.73 -13.39 6.82
N THR A 20 -1.17 -12.62 5.82
CA THR A 20 -0.95 -12.92 4.40
C THR A 20 0.54 -13.12 4.09
N LYS A 21 0.85 -14.24 3.46
CA LYS A 21 2.18 -14.56 2.94
C LYS A 21 2.37 -13.96 1.55
N PHE A 22 3.62 -13.95 1.10
CA PHE A 22 3.94 -13.50 -0.25
C PHE A 22 3.25 -14.34 -1.34
N GLU A 23 3.19 -15.66 -1.13
CA GLU A 23 2.54 -16.62 -2.04
C GLU A 23 1.02 -16.55 -2.08
N ASP A 24 0.39 -15.93 -1.08
CA ASP A 24 -1.06 -15.72 -1.04
C ASP A 24 -1.52 -14.54 -1.93
N ILE A 25 -0.56 -13.76 -2.46
CA ILE A 25 -0.82 -12.54 -3.25
C ILE A 25 -0.16 -12.60 -4.63
N PHE A 26 1.09 -13.08 -4.68
CA PHE A 26 1.91 -13.02 -5.88
C PHE A 26 2.15 -14.41 -6.47
N ASP A 27 2.23 -14.48 -7.79
CA ASP A 27 2.66 -15.68 -8.51
C ASP A 27 4.15 -15.92 -8.29
N VAL A 28 4.44 -16.78 -7.31
CA VAL A 28 5.81 -17.12 -6.89
C VAL A 28 6.55 -17.91 -7.96
N ASP A 29 5.86 -18.78 -8.70
CA ASP A 29 6.49 -19.60 -9.74
C ASP A 29 6.94 -18.72 -10.89
N HIS A 30 6.08 -17.80 -11.35
CA HIS A 30 6.47 -16.79 -12.33
C HIS A 30 7.60 -15.90 -11.81
N PHE A 31 7.54 -15.44 -10.55
CA PHE A 31 8.58 -14.60 -9.95
C PHE A 31 9.95 -15.28 -9.92
N ILE A 32 10.01 -16.57 -9.55
CA ILE A 32 11.25 -17.36 -9.51
C ILE A 32 11.76 -17.64 -10.92
N ASP A 33 10.89 -18.06 -11.85
CA ASP A 33 11.29 -18.41 -13.21
C ASP A 33 11.79 -17.18 -13.98
N TYR A 34 11.08 -16.06 -13.88
CA TYR A 34 11.43 -14.82 -14.57
C TYR A 34 12.79 -14.25 -14.13
N LEU A 35 13.16 -14.44 -12.86
CA LEU A 35 14.40 -13.92 -12.27
C LEU A 35 15.54 -14.94 -12.19
N LYS A 36 15.35 -16.18 -12.67
CA LYS A 36 16.31 -17.29 -12.50
C LYS A 36 17.74 -17.00 -12.98
N TYR A 37 17.89 -16.13 -13.98
CA TYR A 37 19.19 -15.72 -14.53
C TYR A 37 19.78 -14.49 -13.84
N ASP A 38 18.98 -13.74 -13.08
CA ASP A 38 19.39 -12.51 -12.40
C ASP A 38 19.69 -12.75 -10.91
N VAL A 39 18.83 -13.50 -10.22
CA VAL A 39 18.90 -13.75 -8.77
C VAL A 39 18.48 -15.18 -8.47
N ARG A 40 19.27 -15.89 -7.67
CA ARG A 40 18.85 -17.19 -7.14
C ARG A 40 17.83 -16.98 -6.03
N ILE A 41 16.65 -17.57 -6.18
CA ILE A 41 15.54 -17.43 -5.24
C ILE A 41 15.16 -18.80 -4.68
N VAL A 42 14.88 -18.88 -3.38
CA VAL A 42 14.31 -20.06 -2.71
C VAL A 42 13.06 -19.66 -1.95
N ARG A 43 12.09 -20.58 -1.88
CA ARG A 43 10.79 -20.35 -1.23
C ARG A 43 10.94 -20.16 0.27
N ASP A 44 11.64 -21.10 0.90
CA ASP A 44 11.74 -21.18 2.34
C ASP A 44 13.17 -21.16 2.85
N ILE A 45 13.29 -20.90 4.15
CA ILE A 45 14.54 -21.03 4.88
C ILE A 45 14.98 -22.52 4.80
N PRO A 46 16.21 -22.81 4.32
CA PRO A 46 16.69 -24.18 4.19
C PRO A 46 16.61 -24.99 5.48
N GLU A 47 16.36 -26.30 5.36
CA GLU A 47 16.14 -27.20 6.51
C GLU A 47 17.35 -27.32 7.43
N TRP A 48 18.57 -27.25 6.90
CA TRP A 48 19.80 -27.26 7.69
C TRP A 48 19.91 -26.08 8.66
N PHE A 49 19.12 -25.03 8.46
CA PHE A 49 19.07 -23.89 9.36
C PHE A 49 18.04 -24.14 10.46
N THR A 50 18.53 -24.61 11.61
CA THR A 50 17.72 -25.00 12.78
C THR A 50 17.02 -23.81 13.46
N ASP A 51 17.60 -22.62 13.39
CA ASP A 51 17.19 -21.47 14.20
C ASP A 51 16.19 -20.55 13.48
N LYS A 52 15.19 -21.13 12.78
CA LYS A 52 14.24 -20.36 11.96
C LYS A 52 13.50 -19.28 12.76
N SER A 53 13.15 -19.57 14.02
CA SER A 53 12.47 -18.64 14.95
C SER A 53 13.35 -17.45 15.37
N GLU A 54 14.68 -17.62 15.37
CA GLU A 54 15.61 -16.55 15.74
C GLU A 54 15.89 -15.57 14.61
N LEU A 55 15.66 -15.96 13.36
CA LEU A 55 16.04 -15.14 12.20
C LEU A 55 15.41 -13.74 12.22
N PHE A 56 14.16 -13.65 12.68
CA PHE A 56 13.39 -12.40 12.68
C PHE A 56 13.38 -11.66 14.03
N THR A 57 13.91 -12.30 15.09
CA THR A 57 13.90 -11.78 16.48
C THR A 57 15.31 -11.40 16.94
N SER A 58 16.33 -12.13 16.51
CA SER A 58 17.72 -11.92 16.90
C SER A 58 18.34 -10.69 16.23
N ILE A 59 18.88 -9.80 17.06
CA ILE A 59 19.69 -8.65 16.62
C ILE A 59 20.93 -9.12 15.87
N ARG A 60 21.47 -10.30 16.20
CA ARG A 60 22.68 -10.85 15.57
C ARG A 60 22.46 -11.27 14.12
N ARG A 61 21.22 -11.61 13.74
CA ARG A 61 20.84 -12.04 12.39
C ARG A 61 19.97 -11.03 11.63
N THR A 62 19.77 -9.84 12.21
CA THR A 62 19.00 -8.76 11.59
C THR A 62 19.84 -7.51 11.35
N VAL A 63 19.90 -7.03 10.11
CA VAL A 63 20.45 -5.70 9.81
C VAL A 63 19.32 -4.66 9.91
N LYS A 64 19.39 -3.79 10.93
CA LYS A 64 18.35 -2.77 11.20
C LYS A 64 18.67 -1.35 10.71
N ASN A 65 19.96 -1.03 10.58
CA ASN A 65 20.43 0.34 10.37
C ASN A 65 20.96 0.58 8.94
N ILE A 66 20.29 0.03 7.93
CA ILE A 66 20.59 0.42 6.54
C ILE A 66 20.10 1.86 6.37
N PRO A 67 20.93 2.82 5.92
CA PRO A 67 20.48 4.18 5.63
C PRO A 67 19.30 4.19 4.63
N LYS A 68 18.48 5.23 4.69
CA LYS A 68 17.49 5.46 3.63
C LYS A 68 18.25 5.83 2.35
N TYR A 69 17.85 5.26 1.21
CA TYR A 69 18.48 5.46 -0.09
C TYR A 69 20.00 5.16 -0.11
N ALA A 70 20.41 4.08 0.56
CA ALA A 70 21.82 3.69 0.60
C ALA A 70 22.35 3.31 -0.80
N PRO A 71 23.61 3.65 -1.15
CA PRO A 71 24.20 3.26 -2.42
C PRO A 71 24.44 1.75 -2.50
N ALA A 72 24.60 1.22 -3.71
CA ALA A 72 24.88 -0.20 -3.91
C ALA A 72 26.14 -0.67 -3.14
N GLN A 73 27.18 0.18 -3.09
CA GLN A 73 28.43 -0.10 -2.39
C GLN A 73 28.23 -0.33 -0.89
N PHE A 74 27.25 0.35 -0.26
CA PHE A 74 26.94 0.13 1.16
C PHE A 74 26.61 -1.33 1.45
N TYR A 75 25.91 -2.01 0.54
CA TYR A 75 25.55 -3.41 0.71
C TYR A 75 26.77 -4.33 0.57
N VAL A 76 27.70 -4.00 -0.31
CA VAL A 76 28.96 -4.74 -0.49
C VAL A 76 29.84 -4.60 0.75
N ASP A 77 29.92 -3.40 1.33
CA ASP A 77 30.84 -3.14 2.44
C ASP A 77 30.26 -3.54 3.80
N ASN A 78 28.94 -3.37 4.01
CA ASN A 78 28.33 -3.50 5.33
C ASN A 78 27.39 -4.70 5.48
N VAL A 79 26.77 -5.15 4.39
CA VAL A 79 25.75 -6.23 4.44
C VAL A 79 26.36 -7.57 4.04
N LEU A 80 27.13 -7.60 2.95
CA LEU A 80 27.75 -8.81 2.42
C LEU A 80 28.67 -9.52 3.42
N PRO A 81 29.55 -8.84 4.19
CA PRO A 81 30.41 -9.52 5.17
C PRO A 81 29.59 -10.25 6.24
N ARG A 82 28.48 -9.65 6.68
CA ARG A 82 27.59 -10.21 7.70
C ARG A 82 26.82 -11.42 7.16
N ILE A 83 26.40 -11.38 5.89
CA ILE A 83 25.80 -12.55 5.22
C ILE A 83 26.81 -13.70 5.16
N LYS A 84 28.08 -13.43 4.81
CA LYS A 84 29.13 -14.46 4.75
C LYS A 84 29.39 -15.09 6.12
N GLU A 85 29.40 -14.28 7.18
CA GLU A 85 29.60 -14.71 8.56
C GLU A 85 28.42 -15.54 9.09
N LYS A 86 27.19 -15.03 8.96
CA LYS A 86 26.00 -15.63 9.58
C LYS A 86 25.23 -16.60 8.68
N LYS A 87 25.63 -16.76 7.41
CA LYS A 87 25.01 -17.55 6.35
C LYS A 87 23.62 -17.08 5.91
N ILE A 88 22.74 -16.73 6.84
CA ILE A 88 21.40 -16.19 6.60
C ILE A 88 21.21 -14.93 7.42
N MET A 89 20.69 -13.88 6.79
CA MET A 89 20.43 -12.58 7.42
C MET A 89 19.08 -12.02 6.98
N ALA A 90 18.34 -11.43 7.92
CA ALA A 90 17.14 -10.64 7.64
C ALA A 90 17.49 -9.14 7.57
N LEU A 91 16.92 -8.41 6.60
CA LEU A 91 17.06 -6.96 6.50
C LEU A 91 15.73 -6.31 6.91
N LYS A 92 15.69 -5.54 8.00
CA LYS A 92 14.43 -5.01 8.54
C LYS A 92 14.57 -3.66 9.25
N PRO A 93 13.74 -2.65 8.94
CA PRO A 93 12.77 -2.61 7.85
C PRO A 93 13.45 -2.39 6.50
N PHE A 94 12.85 -2.91 5.43
CA PHE A 94 13.35 -2.77 4.06
C PHE A 94 12.41 -1.89 3.22
N VAL A 95 12.30 -0.61 3.60
CA VAL A 95 11.56 0.41 2.85
C VAL A 95 12.56 1.47 2.41
N ASP A 96 12.56 1.83 1.12
CA ASP A 96 13.43 2.85 0.55
C ASP A 96 14.92 2.66 0.89
N ARG A 97 15.41 1.41 0.91
CA ARG A 97 16.78 1.12 1.39
C ARG A 97 17.86 1.24 0.33
N LEU A 98 17.56 0.88 -0.91
CA LEU A 98 18.47 1.08 -2.03
C LEU A 98 18.17 2.44 -2.68
N GLY A 99 19.19 3.27 -2.88
CA GLY A 99 19.08 4.57 -3.53
C GLY A 99 18.68 4.47 -5.01
N TYR A 100 18.35 5.62 -5.59
CA TYR A 100 18.11 5.74 -7.04
C TYR A 100 19.38 6.22 -7.75
N ASP A 101 20.03 7.22 -7.16
CA ASP A 101 21.24 7.83 -7.68
C ASP A 101 22.48 6.96 -7.40
N ASN A 102 23.46 7.01 -8.30
CA ASN A 102 24.74 6.31 -8.17
C ASN A 102 24.61 4.79 -7.98
N VAL A 103 23.53 4.21 -8.51
CA VAL A 103 23.33 2.76 -8.61
C VAL A 103 23.64 2.32 -10.05
N PRO A 104 24.43 1.25 -10.25
CA PRO A 104 24.72 0.71 -11.58
C PRO A 104 23.46 0.51 -12.43
N SER A 105 23.57 0.80 -13.72
CA SER A 105 22.44 0.78 -14.65
C SER A 105 21.76 -0.59 -14.71
N GLU A 106 22.52 -1.69 -14.58
CA GLU A 106 22.00 -3.04 -14.59
C GLU A 106 21.09 -3.31 -13.39
N ILE A 107 21.42 -2.75 -12.22
CA ILE A 107 20.60 -2.89 -11.01
C ILE A 107 19.31 -2.09 -11.13
N ASN A 108 19.36 -0.89 -11.72
CA ASN A 108 18.16 -0.11 -11.99
C ASN A 108 17.27 -0.78 -13.04
N ARG A 109 17.85 -1.36 -14.09
CA ARG A 109 17.11 -2.18 -15.08
C ARG A 109 16.45 -3.39 -14.43
N LEU A 110 17.16 -4.10 -13.56
CA LEU A 110 16.61 -5.22 -12.80
C LEU A 110 15.47 -4.77 -11.89
N ARG A 111 15.60 -3.64 -11.19
CA ARG A 111 14.53 -3.05 -10.36
C ARG A 111 13.25 -2.81 -11.16
N CYS A 112 13.37 -2.19 -12.34
CA CYS A 112 12.22 -2.00 -13.22
C CYS A 112 11.62 -3.34 -13.66
N ARG A 113 12.45 -4.29 -14.11
CA ARG A 113 11.98 -5.63 -14.51
C ARG A 113 11.25 -6.35 -13.37
N VAL A 114 11.74 -6.22 -12.14
CA VAL A 114 11.11 -6.81 -10.96
C VAL A 114 9.74 -6.17 -10.70
N ASN A 115 9.67 -4.84 -10.66
CA ASN A 115 8.44 -4.10 -10.33
C ASN A 115 7.34 -4.23 -11.39
N TYR A 116 7.69 -4.34 -12.67
CA TYR A 116 6.70 -4.31 -13.76
C TYR A 116 6.46 -5.66 -14.44
N HIS A 117 7.36 -6.64 -14.28
CA HIS A 117 7.25 -7.91 -15.00
C HIS A 117 7.37 -9.14 -14.10
N ALA A 118 8.28 -9.15 -13.12
CA ALA A 118 8.47 -10.32 -12.26
C ALA A 118 7.39 -10.41 -11.17
N LEU A 119 7.04 -9.27 -10.55
CA LEU A 119 6.07 -9.22 -9.47
C LEU A 119 4.65 -9.14 -10.04
N LYS A 120 4.05 -10.31 -10.29
CA LYS A 120 2.66 -10.44 -10.74
C LYS A 120 1.78 -10.95 -9.62
N PHE A 121 0.53 -10.48 -9.60
CA PHE A 121 -0.48 -11.04 -8.70
C PHE A 121 -0.85 -12.46 -9.15
N LEU A 122 -1.46 -13.23 -8.25
CA LEU A 122 -2.02 -14.53 -8.60
C LEU A 122 -3.06 -14.39 -9.73
N PRO A 123 -3.15 -15.38 -10.65
CA PRO A 123 -4.08 -15.32 -11.79
C PRO A 123 -5.52 -15.01 -11.39
N GLU A 124 -6.01 -15.60 -10.30
CA GLU A 124 -7.35 -15.38 -9.76
C GLU A 124 -7.62 -13.91 -9.39
N ILE A 125 -6.61 -13.19 -8.89
CA ILE A 125 -6.69 -11.76 -8.58
C ILE A 125 -6.71 -10.95 -9.88
N GLU A 126 -5.87 -11.31 -10.86
CA GLU A 126 -5.84 -10.64 -12.16
C GLU A 126 -7.17 -10.79 -12.88
N GLU A 127 -7.71 -12.01 -12.98
CA GLU A 127 -8.99 -12.32 -13.63
C GLU A 127 -10.16 -11.58 -12.96
N MET A 128 -10.23 -11.60 -11.63
CA MET A 128 -11.27 -10.86 -10.91
C MET A 128 -11.13 -9.35 -11.12
N SER A 129 -9.90 -8.82 -11.18
CA SER A 129 -9.69 -7.40 -11.50
C SER A 129 -10.17 -7.03 -12.90
N ASP A 130 -9.92 -7.90 -13.90
CA ASP A 130 -10.38 -7.69 -15.28
C ASP A 130 -11.90 -7.73 -15.38
N LEU A 131 -12.55 -8.60 -14.61
CA LEU A 131 -14.00 -8.63 -14.48
C LEU A 131 -14.55 -7.33 -13.89
N LEU A 132 -13.95 -6.81 -12.82
CA LEU A 132 -14.33 -5.52 -12.22
C LEU A 132 -14.16 -4.35 -13.20
N VAL A 133 -13.04 -4.31 -13.93
CA VAL A 133 -12.79 -3.29 -14.97
C VAL A 133 -13.81 -3.39 -16.08
N SER A 134 -14.11 -4.60 -16.56
CA SER A 134 -15.10 -4.83 -17.60
C SER A 134 -16.49 -4.35 -17.17
N ARG A 135 -16.89 -4.66 -15.93
CA ARG A 135 -18.15 -4.16 -15.35
C ARG A 135 -18.17 -2.65 -15.25
N MET A 136 -17.07 -2.04 -14.80
CA MET A 136 -16.94 -0.59 -14.71
C MET A 136 -17.09 0.09 -16.07
N ARG A 137 -16.39 -0.42 -17.11
CA ARG A 137 -16.45 0.12 -18.47
C ARG A 137 -17.82 -0.07 -19.15
N ASN A 138 -18.53 -1.15 -18.82
CA ASN A 138 -19.83 -1.48 -19.45
C ASN A 138 -21.05 -0.94 -18.69
N ARG A 139 -20.86 -0.34 -17.51
CA ARG A 139 -21.96 0.03 -16.60
C ARG A 139 -22.97 1.01 -17.18
N THR A 140 -22.54 1.91 -18.07
CA THR A 140 -23.40 2.96 -18.64
C THR A 140 -23.90 2.64 -20.05
N GLY A 141 -23.71 1.40 -20.53
CA GLY A 141 -24.16 0.95 -21.86
C GLY A 141 -23.37 1.50 -23.05
N VAL A 142 -22.53 2.51 -22.82
CA VAL A 142 -21.52 3.03 -23.75
C VAL A 142 -20.16 2.82 -23.09
N SER A 143 -19.17 2.31 -23.83
CA SER A 143 -17.81 2.19 -23.32
C SER A 143 -17.28 3.58 -22.99
N ASN A 144 -17.32 3.93 -21.70
CA ASN A 144 -17.01 5.26 -21.20
C ASN A 144 -15.76 5.18 -20.32
N PRO A 145 -14.88 6.19 -20.40
CA PRO A 145 -13.72 6.25 -19.52
C PRO A 145 -14.18 6.32 -18.06
N TYR A 146 -13.38 5.73 -17.17
CA TYR A 146 -13.61 5.84 -15.74
C TYR A 146 -12.37 6.38 -15.03
N MET A 147 -12.65 7.12 -13.96
CA MET A 147 -11.65 7.58 -13.01
C MET A 147 -11.53 6.57 -11.88
N ALA A 148 -10.31 6.23 -11.48
CA ALA A 148 -10.06 5.56 -10.23
C ALA A 148 -9.57 6.57 -9.18
N LEU A 149 -10.29 6.63 -8.06
CA LEU A 149 -9.98 7.46 -6.91
C LEU A 149 -9.46 6.58 -5.77
N HIS A 150 -8.17 6.69 -5.49
CA HIS A 150 -7.58 6.11 -4.29
C HIS A 150 -7.76 7.07 -3.09
N LEU A 151 -8.78 6.77 -2.29
CA LEU A 151 -9.21 7.61 -1.16
C LEU A 151 -8.60 7.09 0.14
N ARG A 152 -7.53 7.74 0.59
CA ARG A 152 -6.81 7.40 1.83
C ARG A 152 -7.34 8.15 3.06
N PHE A 153 -8.57 7.82 3.46
CA PHE A 153 -9.26 8.45 4.58
C PHE A 153 -9.70 7.46 5.68
N GLU A 154 -8.93 6.40 5.90
CA GLU A 154 -9.20 5.41 6.94
C GLU A 154 -8.80 5.92 8.32
N LYS A 155 -9.41 5.35 9.38
CA LYS A 155 -9.16 5.75 10.79
C LYS A 155 -7.68 5.81 11.14
N GLY A 156 -6.89 4.82 10.67
CA GLY A 156 -5.45 4.77 10.89
C GLY A 156 -4.72 5.96 10.26
N MET A 157 -5.07 6.34 9.02
CA MET A 157 -4.46 7.46 8.31
C MET A 157 -4.86 8.81 8.91
N VAL A 158 -6.15 8.98 9.23
CA VAL A 158 -6.69 10.17 9.91
C VAL A 158 -6.03 10.35 11.29
N GLY A 159 -5.81 9.25 12.02
CA GLY A 159 -5.06 9.24 13.28
C GLY A 159 -3.59 9.65 13.08
N LEU A 160 -2.88 8.96 12.19
CA LEU A 160 -1.45 9.11 11.94
C LEU A 160 -1.04 10.50 11.44
N SER A 161 -1.90 11.14 10.64
CA SER A 161 -1.63 12.47 10.09
C SER A 161 -1.56 13.56 11.18
N PHE A 162 -2.25 13.34 12.32
CA PHE A 162 -2.46 14.35 13.36
C PHE A 162 -3.07 15.66 12.82
N CYS A 163 -3.73 15.62 11.67
CA CYS A 163 -4.45 16.77 11.13
C CYS A 163 -5.78 16.96 11.85
N ASP A 164 -6.30 18.17 11.84
CA ASP A 164 -7.67 18.44 12.28
C ASP A 164 -8.58 18.39 11.05
N PHE A 165 -9.70 17.71 11.22
CA PHE A 165 -10.75 17.57 10.24
C PHE A 165 -12.01 18.16 10.83
N VAL A 166 -12.93 18.62 9.98
CA VAL A 166 -14.26 19.03 10.45
C VAL A 166 -14.86 17.83 11.19
N GLY A 167 -15.52 17.98 12.33
CA GLY A 167 -16.05 16.85 13.08
C GLY A 167 -16.64 17.26 14.41
N THR A 168 -17.49 16.39 14.99
CA THR A 168 -18.16 16.68 16.26
C THR A 168 -17.16 16.67 17.43
N ARG A 169 -17.55 17.27 18.56
CA ARG A 169 -16.74 17.24 19.78
C ARG A 169 -16.39 15.80 20.19
N ASP A 170 -17.36 14.88 20.06
CA ASP A 170 -17.17 13.47 20.41
C ASP A 170 -16.24 12.75 19.43
N GLU A 171 -16.33 13.02 18.12
CA GLU A 171 -15.41 12.47 17.12
C GLU A 171 -13.97 12.90 17.42
N LYS A 172 -13.77 14.18 17.72
CA LYS A 172 -12.45 14.74 18.07
C LYS A 172 -11.91 14.12 19.37
N ALA A 173 -12.75 13.95 20.39
CA ALA A 173 -12.36 13.32 21.65
C ALA A 173 -11.90 11.86 21.44
N ARG A 174 -12.71 11.05 20.73
CA ARG A 174 -12.34 9.65 20.39
C ARG A 174 -11.06 9.57 19.57
N MET A 175 -10.86 10.49 18.63
CA MET A 175 -9.64 10.53 17.82
C MET A 175 -8.42 10.93 18.66
N ALA A 176 -8.58 11.83 19.63
CA ALA A 176 -7.50 12.19 20.55
C ALA A 176 -7.07 10.99 21.42
N GLU A 177 -8.02 10.22 21.95
CA GLU A 177 -7.72 8.98 22.69
C GLU A 177 -7.00 7.95 21.81
N TYR A 178 -7.49 7.74 20.60
CA TYR A 178 -6.86 6.84 19.64
C TYR A 178 -5.41 7.26 19.33
N ARG A 179 -5.17 8.56 19.10
CA ARG A 179 -3.82 9.10 18.85
C ARG A 179 -2.90 8.96 20.06
N LYS A 180 -3.41 9.15 21.29
CA LYS A 180 -2.64 8.93 22.53
C LYS A 180 -2.21 7.47 22.67
N LYS A 181 -3.10 6.53 22.33
CA LYS A 181 -2.84 5.09 22.41
C LYS A 181 -1.82 4.63 21.37
N GLU A 182 -2.04 4.95 20.09
CA GLU A 182 -1.23 4.42 18.99
C GLU A 182 0.10 5.18 18.81
N TRP A 183 0.12 6.50 19.07
CA TRP A 183 1.32 7.34 18.88
C TRP A 183 1.62 8.24 20.09
N PRO A 184 1.86 7.66 21.29
CA PRO A 184 2.03 8.42 22.53
C PRO A 184 3.17 9.44 22.47
N ARG A 185 4.28 9.11 21.81
CA ARG A 185 5.44 10.02 21.66
C ARG A 185 5.09 11.25 20.81
N ARG A 186 4.45 11.05 19.64
CA ARG A 186 4.03 12.17 18.77
C ARG A 186 2.97 13.03 19.45
N TYR A 187 2.06 12.38 20.19
CA TYR A 187 1.04 13.09 20.95
C TYR A 187 1.67 14.01 22.01
N LYS A 188 2.62 13.50 22.82
CA LYS A 188 3.34 14.28 23.84
C LYS A 188 4.12 15.46 23.24
N ASN A 189 4.67 15.31 22.04
CA ASN A 189 5.37 16.38 21.33
C ASN A 189 4.45 17.49 20.77
N GLY A 190 3.17 17.52 21.15
CA GLY A 190 2.24 18.56 20.71
C GLY A 190 1.80 18.45 19.25
N SER A 191 2.03 17.32 18.57
CA SER A 191 1.65 17.17 17.16
C SER A 191 0.15 17.33 16.88
N HIS A 192 -0.67 17.21 17.94
CA HIS A 192 -2.13 17.34 17.91
C HIS A 192 -2.62 18.79 18.10
N LEU A 193 -1.72 19.73 18.39
CA LEU A 193 -2.08 21.13 18.60
C LEU A 193 -2.63 21.75 17.31
N TRP A 194 -3.70 22.53 17.44
CA TRP A 194 -4.45 23.11 16.31
C TRP A 194 -3.57 23.91 15.34
N GLN A 195 -2.65 24.74 15.84
CA GLN A 195 -1.78 25.56 15.01
C GLN A 195 -0.93 24.70 14.05
N LEU A 196 -0.33 23.62 14.56
CA LEU A 196 0.48 22.73 13.74
C LEU A 196 -0.38 21.90 12.78
N ALA A 197 -1.55 21.45 13.23
CA ALA A 197 -2.50 20.73 12.38
C ALA A 197 -2.97 21.59 11.20
N LEU A 198 -3.28 22.86 11.45
CA LEU A 198 -3.68 23.82 10.42
C LEU A 198 -2.54 24.12 9.45
N GLN A 199 -1.32 24.29 9.95
CA GLN A 199 -0.15 24.49 9.11
C GLN A 199 0.06 23.30 8.17
N LYS A 200 -0.05 22.06 8.66
CA LYS A 200 0.05 20.85 7.82
C LYS A 200 -1.01 20.82 6.72
N ARG A 201 -2.26 21.23 7.00
CA ARG A 201 -3.31 21.30 5.97
C ARG A 201 -2.95 22.30 4.88
N LYS A 202 -2.47 23.49 5.26
CA LYS A 202 -2.03 24.52 4.31
C LYS A 202 -0.87 24.06 3.44
N GLU A 203 0.04 23.24 3.99
CA GLU A 203 1.17 22.65 3.26
C GLU A 203 0.79 21.43 2.40
N GLY A 204 -0.48 21.02 2.35
CA GLY A 204 -0.92 19.83 1.61
C GLY A 204 -0.45 18.50 2.21
N ARG A 205 -0.10 18.48 3.51
CA ARG A 205 0.44 17.30 4.21
C ARG A 205 -0.64 16.47 4.94
N CYS A 206 -1.91 16.76 4.67
CA CYS A 206 -3.05 16.09 5.29
C CYS A 206 -3.84 15.34 4.22
N PRO A 207 -4.40 14.16 4.53
CA PRO A 207 -5.27 13.48 3.58
C PRO A 207 -6.52 14.32 3.33
N LEU A 208 -7.01 14.32 2.10
CA LEU A 208 -8.22 15.05 1.75
C LEU A 208 -9.47 14.31 2.25
N GLU A 209 -10.43 15.05 2.80
CA GLU A 209 -11.77 14.56 3.10
C GLU A 209 -12.53 14.27 1.80
N PRO A 210 -13.45 13.29 1.76
CA PRO A 210 -14.18 12.97 0.53
C PRO A 210 -14.90 14.20 -0.07
N GLY A 211 -15.42 15.10 0.76
CA GLY A 211 -16.02 16.36 0.30
C GLY A 211 -15.03 17.34 -0.32
N GLU A 212 -13.80 17.43 0.20
CA GLU A 212 -12.76 18.27 -0.41
C GLU A 212 -12.35 17.74 -1.78
N VAL A 213 -12.21 16.41 -1.90
CA VAL A 213 -11.96 15.74 -3.19
C VAL A 213 -13.07 16.06 -4.18
N ALA A 214 -14.33 15.98 -3.75
CA ALA A 214 -15.47 16.25 -4.61
C ALA A 214 -15.43 17.67 -5.18
N VAL A 215 -15.16 18.67 -4.34
CA VAL A 215 -15.03 20.08 -4.76
C VAL A 215 -13.88 20.25 -5.75
N ILE A 216 -12.72 19.64 -5.49
CA ILE A 216 -11.56 19.71 -6.38
C ILE A 216 -11.91 19.12 -7.75
N LEU A 217 -12.51 17.93 -7.80
CA LEU A 217 -12.89 17.29 -9.06
C LEU A 217 -13.90 18.15 -9.85
N ARG A 218 -14.89 18.73 -9.17
CA ARG A 218 -15.84 19.67 -9.81
C ARG A 218 -15.15 20.93 -10.33
N ALA A 219 -14.23 21.49 -9.56
CA ALA A 219 -13.46 22.67 -9.98
C ALA A 219 -12.53 22.39 -11.17
N MET A 220 -12.04 21.16 -11.32
CA MET A 220 -11.27 20.71 -12.49
C MET A 220 -12.14 20.49 -13.75
N GLY A 221 -13.46 20.60 -13.64
CA GLY A 221 -14.39 20.47 -14.76
C GLY A 221 -15.00 19.07 -14.94
N TYR A 222 -14.81 18.14 -14.00
CA TYR A 222 -15.43 16.82 -14.10
C TYR A 222 -16.97 16.91 -13.93
N PRO A 223 -17.75 16.41 -14.90
CA PRO A 223 -19.21 16.44 -14.85
C PRO A 223 -19.76 15.49 -13.78
N LYS A 224 -21.02 15.67 -13.37
CA LYS A 224 -21.66 14.88 -12.29
C LYS A 224 -21.78 13.40 -12.70
N GLU A 225 -21.83 13.15 -13.99
CA GLU A 225 -21.98 11.85 -14.64
C GLU A 225 -20.66 11.06 -14.68
N THR A 226 -19.54 11.67 -14.29
CA THR A 226 -18.22 11.03 -14.26
C THR A 226 -18.29 9.70 -13.51
N GLN A 227 -17.87 8.62 -14.17
CA GLN A 227 -17.78 7.32 -13.55
C GLN A 227 -16.55 7.25 -12.66
N ILE A 228 -16.74 7.03 -11.36
CA ILE A 228 -15.64 6.98 -10.39
C ILE A 228 -15.65 5.63 -9.70
N TYR A 229 -14.55 4.91 -9.82
CA TYR A 229 -14.23 3.75 -8.99
C TYR A 229 -13.49 4.23 -7.74
N VAL A 230 -13.97 3.90 -6.54
CA VAL A 230 -13.31 4.31 -5.30
C VAL A 230 -12.58 3.12 -4.68
N ALA A 231 -11.24 3.20 -4.71
CA ALA A 231 -10.35 2.33 -3.97
C ALA A 231 -10.13 2.93 -2.57
N SER A 232 -10.72 2.31 -1.55
CA SER A 232 -10.56 2.75 -0.16
C SER A 232 -10.76 1.59 0.80
N GLY A 233 -10.07 1.65 1.95
CA GLY A 233 -10.47 0.88 3.11
C GLY A 233 -11.74 1.46 3.77
N GLN A 234 -11.96 1.11 5.03
CA GLN A 234 -13.08 1.67 5.78
C GLN A 234 -12.86 3.18 6.02
N VAL A 235 -13.62 4.01 5.30
CA VAL A 235 -13.59 5.47 5.42
C VAL A 235 -13.99 5.89 6.83
N TYR A 236 -13.16 6.71 7.47
CA TYR A 236 -13.46 7.26 8.79
C TYR A 236 -14.71 8.14 8.73
N GLY A 237 -15.67 7.90 9.63
CA GLY A 237 -16.99 8.54 9.61
C GLY A 237 -17.99 7.92 8.61
N GLY A 238 -17.58 6.91 7.85
CA GLY A 238 -18.46 6.09 7.02
C GLY A 238 -19.27 6.86 5.98
N GLN A 239 -20.53 6.46 5.79
CA GLN A 239 -21.42 7.01 4.77
C GLN A 239 -21.63 8.52 4.92
N ASN A 240 -21.68 9.05 6.14
CA ASN A 240 -21.86 10.48 6.38
C ASN A 240 -20.71 11.31 5.78
N ARG A 241 -19.47 10.79 5.82
CA ARG A 241 -18.30 11.45 5.22
C ARG A 241 -18.21 11.25 3.73
N MET A 242 -18.73 10.13 3.21
CA MET A 242 -18.79 9.85 1.77
C MET A 242 -19.92 10.60 1.07
N ALA A 243 -20.97 11.00 1.79
CA ALA A 243 -22.16 11.62 1.22
C ALA A 243 -21.87 12.86 0.35
N PRO A 244 -21.00 13.81 0.74
CA PRO A 244 -20.67 14.95 -0.13
C PRO A 244 -20.09 14.53 -1.48
N LEU A 245 -19.22 13.51 -1.49
CA LEU A 245 -18.62 12.98 -2.72
C LEU A 245 -19.66 12.25 -3.58
N LYS A 246 -20.48 11.39 -2.97
CA LYS A 246 -21.53 10.63 -3.68
C LYS A 246 -22.64 11.55 -4.22
N ASN A 247 -22.95 12.65 -3.53
CA ASN A 247 -23.93 13.64 -3.99
C ASN A 247 -23.44 14.42 -5.22
N MET A 248 -22.14 14.75 -5.27
CA MET A 248 -21.54 15.44 -6.42
C MET A 248 -21.27 14.50 -7.60
N PHE A 249 -21.03 13.21 -7.33
CA PHE A 249 -20.78 12.17 -8.32
C PHE A 249 -21.60 10.90 -8.01
N PRO A 250 -22.88 10.83 -8.44
CA PRO A 250 -23.73 9.68 -8.16
C PRO A 250 -23.29 8.40 -8.87
N SER A 251 -22.52 8.53 -9.96
CA SER A 251 -21.92 7.41 -10.68
C SER A 251 -20.70 6.81 -9.95
N LEU A 252 -20.43 7.20 -8.71
CA LEU A 252 -19.40 6.63 -7.86
C LEU A 252 -19.78 5.22 -7.39
N VAL A 253 -18.84 4.27 -7.52
CA VAL A 253 -18.98 2.88 -7.06
C VAL A 253 -17.72 2.35 -6.37
N THR A 254 -17.91 1.37 -5.48
CA THR A 254 -16.82 0.57 -4.90
C THR A 254 -16.77 -0.84 -5.49
N LYS A 255 -15.72 -1.62 -5.17
CA LYS A 255 -15.64 -3.04 -5.54
C LYS A 255 -16.83 -3.85 -5.03
N GLU A 256 -17.35 -3.53 -3.84
CA GLU A 256 -18.50 -4.21 -3.25
C GLU A 256 -19.82 -3.88 -3.97
N GLU A 257 -19.88 -2.77 -4.71
CA GLU A 257 -21.02 -2.43 -5.57
C GLU A 257 -20.87 -3.02 -6.99
N LEU A 258 -19.64 -3.37 -7.41
CA LEU A 258 -19.33 -3.97 -8.72
C LEU A 258 -19.28 -5.51 -8.71
N ALA A 259 -19.08 -6.13 -7.55
CA ALA A 259 -19.02 -7.58 -7.40
C ALA A 259 -20.05 -8.10 -6.42
N THR A 260 -20.48 -9.34 -6.64
CA THR A 260 -21.34 -10.05 -5.71
C THR A 260 -20.56 -10.39 -4.43
N LYS A 261 -21.30 -10.70 -3.37
CA LYS A 261 -20.68 -11.04 -2.10
C LYS A 261 -19.87 -12.33 -2.24
N GLU A 262 -20.39 -13.29 -2.99
CA GLU A 262 -19.84 -14.62 -3.24
C GLU A 262 -18.53 -14.52 -4.04
N GLU A 263 -18.47 -13.68 -5.08
CA GLU A 263 -17.24 -13.43 -5.84
C GLU A 263 -16.11 -12.85 -4.97
N LEU A 264 -16.46 -11.96 -4.02
CA LEU A 264 -15.47 -11.34 -3.14
C LEU A 264 -15.09 -12.21 -1.94
N ASP A 265 -15.89 -13.22 -1.56
CA ASP A 265 -15.62 -14.05 -0.38
C ASP A 265 -14.30 -14.83 -0.51
N GLY A 266 -13.93 -15.26 -1.71
CA GLY A 266 -12.64 -15.91 -1.98
C GLY A 266 -11.43 -15.04 -1.63
N PHE A 267 -11.54 -13.73 -1.82
CA PHE A 267 -10.47 -12.76 -1.56
C PHE A 267 -10.51 -12.19 -0.14
N ARG A 268 -11.63 -12.31 0.59
CA ARG A 268 -11.78 -11.77 1.96
C ARG A 268 -10.91 -12.48 2.99
N LYS A 269 -10.39 -13.68 2.68
CA LYS A 269 -9.44 -14.39 3.55
C LYS A 269 -8.20 -13.54 3.85
N HIS A 270 -7.80 -12.69 2.90
CA HIS A 270 -6.61 -11.86 2.96
C HIS A 270 -6.99 -10.42 2.59
N VAL A 271 -6.94 -9.48 3.55
CA VAL A 271 -7.27 -8.06 3.30
C VAL A 271 -6.37 -7.49 2.19
N THR A 272 -5.13 -7.96 2.12
CA THR A 272 -4.19 -7.56 1.07
C THR A 272 -4.63 -8.01 -0.33
N SER A 273 -5.35 -9.13 -0.50
CA SER A 273 -5.87 -9.54 -1.81
C SER A 273 -6.97 -8.60 -2.30
N LEU A 274 -7.82 -8.07 -1.41
CA LEU A 274 -8.79 -7.04 -1.78
C LEU A 274 -8.11 -5.73 -2.19
N ALA A 275 -7.01 -5.36 -1.51
CA ALA A 275 -6.21 -4.20 -1.91
C ALA A 275 -5.50 -4.41 -3.25
N ALA A 276 -5.10 -5.65 -3.58
CA ALA A 276 -4.55 -6.00 -4.89
C ALA A 276 -5.58 -5.83 -6.01
N LEU A 277 -6.84 -6.21 -5.78
CA LEU A 277 -7.93 -5.93 -6.72
C LEU A 277 -8.11 -4.43 -6.93
N ASP A 278 -8.18 -3.65 -5.84
CA ASP A 278 -8.27 -2.19 -5.91
C ASP A 278 -7.09 -1.59 -6.72
N PHE A 279 -5.86 -2.08 -6.49
CA PHE A 279 -4.68 -1.65 -7.24
C PHE A 279 -4.79 -1.91 -8.75
N LEU A 280 -5.18 -3.12 -9.14
CA LEU A 280 -5.27 -3.49 -10.57
C LEU A 280 -6.40 -2.73 -11.28
N VAL A 281 -7.53 -2.49 -10.61
CA VAL A 281 -8.62 -1.68 -11.17
C VAL A 281 -8.19 -0.21 -11.30
N CYS A 282 -7.41 0.32 -10.35
CA CYS A 282 -6.81 1.63 -10.45
C CYS A 282 -5.82 1.73 -11.62
N LEU A 283 -4.96 0.73 -11.79
CA LEU A 283 -3.94 0.68 -12.84
C LEU A 283 -4.56 0.69 -14.25
N LYS A 284 -5.72 0.06 -14.42
CA LYS A 284 -6.44 -0.06 -15.70
C LYS A 284 -7.41 1.11 -15.99
N SER A 285 -7.43 2.12 -15.13
CA SER A 285 -8.29 3.31 -15.27
C SER A 285 -7.74 4.32 -16.27
N ASP A 286 -8.62 5.17 -16.81
CA ASP A 286 -8.24 6.19 -17.79
C ASP A 286 -7.72 7.47 -17.09
N VAL A 287 -8.16 7.71 -15.85
CA VAL A 287 -7.67 8.78 -14.98
C VAL A 287 -7.49 8.25 -13.57
N PHE A 288 -6.31 8.45 -12.99
CA PHE A 288 -6.04 8.08 -11.60
C PHE A 288 -5.89 9.32 -10.70
N VAL A 289 -6.57 9.31 -9.56
CA VAL A 289 -6.51 10.37 -8.54
C VAL A 289 -6.19 9.76 -7.19
N MET A 290 -5.22 10.34 -6.48
CA MET A 290 -4.89 9.95 -5.11
C MET A 290 -5.10 11.12 -4.14
N THR A 291 -5.61 10.84 -2.94
CA THR A 291 -5.95 11.89 -1.96
C THR A 291 -4.86 12.16 -0.93
N HIS A 292 -3.87 11.27 -0.84
CA HIS A 292 -2.70 11.41 0.00
C HIS A 292 -1.63 10.44 -0.47
N GLY A 293 -0.35 10.76 -0.21
CA GLY A 293 0.74 9.80 -0.37
C GLY A 293 0.44 8.52 0.41
N GLY A 294 0.29 7.41 -0.32
CA GLY A 294 0.10 6.06 0.19
C GLY A 294 0.83 5.10 -0.74
N GLN A 295 1.37 4.01 -0.20
CA GLN A 295 2.17 3.02 -0.94
C GLN A 295 1.33 2.11 -1.85
N LEU A 296 0.05 2.41 -2.02
CA LEU A 296 -0.88 1.56 -2.78
C LEU A 296 -0.77 1.80 -4.29
N CYS A 297 -0.15 2.89 -4.75
CA CYS A 297 0.14 3.16 -6.16
C CYS A 297 1.52 3.80 -6.31
#